data_AF-A0A0X3BPT5-F1
#
_entry.id   AF-A0A0X3BPT5-F1
#
_cell.length_a   1.000
_cell.length_b   1.000
_cell.length_c   1.000
_cell.angle_alpha   90.00
_cell.angle_beta   90.00
_cell.angle_gamma   90.00
#
_symmetry.space_group_name_H-M   'P 1'
#
loop_
_entity.id
_entity.type
_entity.pdbx_description
1 polymer ?
#
loop_
_entity_poly.entity_id
_entity_poly.type
_entity_poly.pdbx_seq_one_letter_code
_entity_poly.pdbx_strand_id
1 'polypeptide(L)'
;MMDHPSPINGKYLGVCDEYGTLYTAFARALGIPTRFLSFSMREVATGNVSGHAIAESWNGTTWVHSDPTWNVFDNPQVYRTAGNDHINITVYGDADDSYYTQDPNDPTGDGILRYEDFRTQILLGEVPRYN
;
A
#
# COMPACT_ATOMS: atom_id res chain seq x y z
N MET A 1 -14.16 -14.37 31.09
CA MET A 1 -14.27 -13.05 30.44
C MET A 1 -14.92 -13.33 29.10
N MET A 2 -16.13 -12.84 28.86
CA MET A 2 -16.99 -13.31 27.77
C MET A 2 -16.42 -12.90 26.40
N ASP A 3 -16.33 -13.90 25.51
CA ASP A 3 -16.24 -13.74 24.07
C ASP A 3 -17.44 -12.92 23.57
N HIS A 4 -17.15 -11.79 22.94
CA HIS A 4 -18.08 -11.15 22.03
C HIS A 4 -17.54 -11.37 20.60
N PRO A 5 -17.96 -12.42 19.88
CA PRO A 5 -17.64 -12.54 18.47
C PRO A 5 -18.45 -11.47 17.73
N SER A 6 -17.79 -10.36 17.39
CA SER A 6 -18.36 -9.39 16.45
C SER A 6 -18.63 -10.12 15.12
N PRO A 7 -19.80 -9.94 14.48
CA PRO A 7 -20.16 -10.58 13.21
C PRO A 7 -19.30 -10.12 12.00
N ILE A 8 -18.26 -9.33 12.24
CA ILE A 8 -17.50 -8.54 11.26
C ILE A 8 -16.04 -9.02 11.16
N ASN A 9 -15.85 -10.33 11.37
CA ASN A 9 -14.56 -11.01 11.49
C ASN A 9 -13.50 -10.50 10.48
N GLY A 10 -12.51 -9.75 10.99
CA GLY A 10 -11.36 -9.26 10.22
C GLY A 10 -11.59 -8.05 9.31
N LYS A 11 -12.83 -7.61 9.06
CA LYS A 11 -13.12 -6.55 8.06
C LYS A 11 -12.72 -5.12 8.49
N TYR A 12 -12.33 -4.93 9.75
CA TYR A 12 -11.81 -3.65 10.26
C TYR A 12 -10.34 -3.74 10.70
N LEU A 13 -9.67 -4.84 10.35
CA LEU A 13 -8.22 -4.95 10.52
C LEU A 13 -7.58 -4.48 9.22
N GLY A 14 -6.91 -3.33 9.26
CA GLY A 14 -6.16 -2.86 8.10
C GLY A 14 -5.04 -3.83 7.72
N VAL A 15 -4.73 -3.86 6.43
CA VAL A 15 -3.57 -4.52 5.83
C VAL A 15 -2.74 -3.48 5.07
N CYS A 16 -1.90 -3.91 4.14
CA CYS A 16 -0.82 -3.08 3.62
C CYS A 16 -1.28 -1.76 2.99
N ASP A 17 -2.42 -1.77 2.31
CA ASP A 17 -3.03 -0.60 1.69
C ASP A 17 -3.62 0.37 2.73
N GLU A 18 -4.36 -0.07 3.75
CA GLU A 18 -4.84 0.88 4.77
C GLU A 18 -3.68 1.47 5.60
N TYR A 19 -2.67 0.66 5.94
CA TYR A 19 -1.48 1.16 6.64
C TYR A 19 -0.69 2.16 5.78
N GLY A 20 -0.48 1.83 4.50
CA GLY A 20 0.17 2.71 3.53
C GLY A 20 -0.60 4.02 3.32
N THR A 21 -1.93 3.94 3.30
CA THR A 21 -2.81 5.11 3.13
C THR A 21 -2.80 6.00 4.36
N LEU A 22 -2.97 5.42 5.55
CA LEU A 22 -2.93 6.15 6.82
C LEU A 22 -1.59 6.86 7.00
N TYR A 23 -0.48 6.17 6.73
CA TYR A 23 0.85 6.77 6.79
C TYR A 23 0.98 7.92 5.78
N THR A 24 0.53 7.73 4.53
CA THR A 24 0.61 8.75 3.48
C THR A 24 -0.19 10.00 3.85
N ALA A 25 -1.42 9.82 4.34
CA ALA A 25 -2.28 10.91 4.79
C ALA A 25 -1.66 11.66 5.97
N PHE A 26 -1.18 10.93 6.98
CA PHE A 26 -0.55 11.52 8.17
C PHE A 26 0.72 12.30 7.81
N ALA A 27 1.63 11.73 7.01
CA ALA A 27 2.86 12.39 6.60
C ALA A 27 2.57 13.68 5.79
N ARG A 28 1.61 13.63 4.87
CA ARG A 28 1.17 14.82 4.12
C ARG A 28 0.55 15.89 5.02
N ALA A 29 -0.21 15.50 6.05
CA ALA A 29 -0.75 16.44 7.04
C ALA A 29 0.35 17.16 7.84
N LEU A 30 1.51 16.53 8.01
CA LEU A 30 2.72 17.14 8.58
C LEU A 30 3.51 17.99 7.58
N GLY A 31 3.05 18.11 6.33
CA GLY A 31 3.75 18.83 5.27
C GLY A 31 4.91 18.06 4.65
N ILE A 32 5.00 16.74 4.89
CA ILE A 32 6.02 15.89 4.28
C ILE A 32 5.50 15.43 2.91
N PRO A 33 6.23 15.69 1.81
CA PRO A 33 5.85 15.16 0.51
C PRO A 33 5.96 13.63 0.54
N THR A 34 4.82 12.94 0.45
CA THR A 34 4.74 11.48 0.54
C THR A 34 3.91 10.93 -0.61
N ARG A 35 4.28 9.78 -1.16
CA ARG A 35 3.56 9.07 -2.22
C ARG A 35 3.19 7.65 -1.80
N PHE A 36 2.03 7.18 -2.24
CA PHE A 36 1.57 5.81 -2.05
C PHE A 36 2.04 4.94 -3.22
N LEU A 37 2.56 3.76 -2.92
CA LEU A 37 3.04 2.78 -3.90
C LEU A 37 2.30 1.46 -3.70
N SER A 38 1.88 0.83 -4.79
CA SER A 38 1.54 -0.59 -4.78
C SER A 38 2.58 -1.40 -5.52
N PHE A 39 2.78 -2.63 -5.07
CA PHE A 39 3.66 -3.63 -5.66
C PHE A 39 2.83 -4.78 -6.22
N SER A 40 3.32 -5.32 -7.33
CA SER A 40 3.10 -6.71 -7.71
C SER A 40 4.44 -7.42 -7.60
N MET A 41 4.53 -8.45 -6.76
CA MET A 41 5.77 -9.15 -6.46
C MET A 41 5.60 -10.66 -6.61
N ARG A 42 6.60 -11.32 -7.18
CA ARG A 42 6.60 -12.77 -7.34
C ARG A 42 7.40 -13.42 -6.22
N GLU A 43 6.83 -14.42 -5.55
CA GLU A 43 7.55 -15.24 -4.60
C GLU A 43 8.47 -16.22 -5.35
N VAL A 44 9.77 -16.21 -5.03
CA VAL A 44 10.78 -17.04 -5.72
C VAL A 44 10.51 -18.53 -5.53
N ALA A 45 10.05 -18.93 -4.34
CA ALA A 45 9.87 -20.34 -3.98
C ALA A 45 8.70 -21.00 -4.72
N THR A 46 7.63 -20.26 -4.99
CA THR A 46 6.37 -20.80 -5.52
C THR A 46 6.03 -20.29 -6.92
N GLY A 47 6.59 -19.16 -7.32
CA GLY A 47 6.21 -18.42 -8.52
C GLY A 47 4.89 -17.66 -8.39
N ASN A 48 4.24 -17.68 -7.21
CA ASN A 48 3.00 -16.97 -6.98
C ASN A 48 3.22 -15.45 -7.00
N VAL A 49 2.25 -14.72 -7.55
CA VAL A 49 2.26 -13.26 -7.55
C VAL A 49 1.34 -12.76 -6.44
N SER A 50 1.85 -11.85 -5.62
CA SER A 50 1.12 -11.21 -4.52
C SER A 50 1.19 -9.69 -4.63
N GLY A 51 0.23 -9.02 -4.02
CA GLY A 51 0.19 -7.57 -3.89
C GLY A 51 0.82 -7.12 -2.57
N HIS A 52 1.38 -5.91 -2.55
CA HIS A 52 1.76 -5.20 -1.34
C HIS A 52 1.59 -3.69 -1.55
N ALA A 53 1.51 -2.92 -0.47
CA ALA A 53 1.40 -1.48 -0.55
C ALA A 53 2.22 -0.80 0.55
N ILE A 54 2.86 0.30 0.17
CA ILE A 54 3.76 1.06 1.03
C ILE A 54 3.66 2.56 0.72
N ALA A 55 4.46 3.35 1.42
CA ALA A 55 4.68 4.75 1.11
C ALA A 55 6.15 5.06 0.88
N GLU A 56 6.40 6.18 0.22
CA GLU A 56 7.72 6.82 0.21
C GLU A 56 7.60 8.29 0.55
N SER A 57 8.50 8.76 1.42
CA SER A 57 8.52 10.16 1.88
C SER A 57 9.78 10.86 1.38
N TRP A 58 9.64 12.09 0.90
CA TRP A 58 10.75 12.90 0.44
C TRP A 58 11.49 13.52 1.63
N ASN A 59 12.78 13.25 1.77
CA ASN A 59 13.60 13.82 2.83
C ASN A 59 14.34 15.12 2.44
N GLY A 60 14.04 15.66 1.25
CA GLY A 60 14.73 16.81 0.68
C GLY A 60 15.71 16.45 -0.45
N THR A 61 16.21 15.22 -0.50
CA THR A 61 17.18 14.77 -1.51
C THR A 61 16.76 13.49 -2.23
N THR A 62 16.03 12.60 -1.56
CA THR A 62 15.60 11.32 -2.12
C THR A 62 14.25 10.88 -1.55
N TRP A 63 13.57 10.00 -2.28
CA TRP A 63 12.39 9.29 -1.83
C TRP A 63 12.82 8.17 -0.89
N VAL A 64 12.50 8.29 0.39
CA VAL A 64 12.84 7.32 1.43
C VAL A 64 11.73 6.27 1.55
N HIS A 65 12.11 5.00 1.56
CA HIS A 65 11.22 3.86 1.71
C HIS A 65 10.52 3.87 3.09
N SER A 66 9.22 3.61 3.14
CA SER A 66 8.46 3.51 4.39
C SER A 66 7.38 2.42 4.28
N ASP A 67 7.58 1.30 4.96
CA ASP A 67 6.61 0.21 5.07
C ASP A 67 6.04 0.17 6.49
N PRO A 68 4.89 0.81 6.72
CA PRO A 68 4.24 0.81 8.03
C PRO A 68 3.68 -0.56 8.44
N THR A 69 3.39 -1.43 7.47
CA THR A 69 2.81 -2.76 7.72
C THR A 69 3.86 -3.72 8.27
N TRP A 70 5.06 -3.69 7.68
CA TRP A 70 6.19 -4.52 8.13
C TRP A 70 7.07 -3.81 9.17
N ASN A 71 6.73 -2.57 9.52
CA ASN A 71 7.51 -1.70 10.40
C ASN A 71 8.97 -1.55 9.94
N VAL A 72 9.14 -1.20 8.66
CA VAL A 72 10.46 -1.06 8.02
C VAL A 72 10.63 0.34 7.44
N PHE A 73 11.74 0.98 7.78
CA PHE A 73 12.10 2.30 7.28
C PHE A 73 13.43 2.25 6.53
N ASP A 74 13.48 2.91 5.37
CA ASP A 74 14.68 3.05 4.52
C ASP A 74 15.44 1.74 4.19
N ASN A 75 14.69 0.65 4.00
CA ASN A 75 15.24 -0.65 3.62
C ASN A 75 14.39 -1.31 2.51
N PRO A 76 14.49 -0.82 1.26
CA PRO A 76 13.72 -1.35 0.14
C PRO A 76 14.11 -2.80 -0.25
N GLN A 77 15.25 -3.31 0.22
CA GLN A 77 15.71 -4.68 -0.03
C GLN A 77 15.05 -5.73 0.88
N VAL A 78 14.17 -5.30 1.80
CA VAL A 78 13.46 -6.22 2.70
C VAL A 78 12.61 -7.23 1.93
N TYR A 79 11.99 -6.84 0.81
CA TYR A 79 11.12 -7.74 0.01
C TYR A 79 11.91 -8.83 -0.70
N ARG A 80 13.10 -8.49 -1.21
CA ARG A 80 14.05 -9.44 -1.78
C ARG A 80 14.55 -10.42 -0.74
N THR A 81 14.90 -9.90 0.43
CA THR A 81 15.33 -10.72 1.58
C THR A 81 14.22 -11.66 2.06
N ALA A 82 12.96 -11.23 1.95
CA ALA A 82 11.78 -12.06 2.22
C ALA A 82 11.45 -13.09 1.11
N GLY A 83 12.28 -13.18 0.07
CA GLY A 83 12.14 -14.19 -0.98
C GLY A 83 11.28 -13.77 -2.17
N ASN A 84 11.11 -12.48 -2.42
CA ASN A 84 10.38 -11.97 -3.59
C ASN A 84 11.32 -11.51 -4.71
N ASP A 85 10.87 -11.57 -5.96
CA ASP A 85 11.51 -11.00 -7.14
C ASP A 85 10.47 -10.39 -8.11
N HIS A 86 10.93 -9.78 -9.21
CA HIS A 86 10.10 -9.06 -10.17
C HIS A 86 9.12 -8.09 -9.51
N ILE A 87 9.63 -7.28 -8.58
CA ILE A 87 8.83 -6.32 -7.82
C ILE A 87 8.54 -5.14 -8.74
N ASN A 88 7.31 -5.12 -9.26
CA ASN A 88 6.79 -4.09 -10.15
C ASN A 88 6.03 -3.05 -9.34
N ILE A 89 6.39 -1.79 -9.53
CA ILE A 89 5.90 -0.70 -8.69
C ILE A 89 5.02 0.26 -9.48
N THR A 90 3.87 0.58 -8.90
CA THR A 90 2.97 1.63 -9.37
C THR A 90 2.83 2.70 -8.30
N VAL A 91 3.02 3.96 -8.69
CA VAL A 91 2.74 5.12 -7.84
C VAL A 91 1.29 5.53 -8.06
N TYR A 92 0.56 5.65 -6.96
CA TYR A 92 -0.80 6.13 -6.98
C TYR A 92 -0.93 7.53 -6.40
N GLY A 93 -1.92 8.24 -6.95
CA GLY A 93 -2.45 9.48 -6.41
C GLY A 93 -3.85 9.29 -5.86
N ASP A 94 -4.31 10.34 -5.19
CA ASP A 94 -5.73 10.61 -4.96
C ASP A 94 -6.50 9.39 -4.43
N ALA A 95 -6.37 9.11 -3.13
CA ALA A 95 -7.27 8.20 -2.43
C ALA A 95 -8.67 8.83 -2.44
N ASP A 96 -9.53 8.37 -3.35
CA ASP A 96 -10.85 8.95 -3.60
C ASP A 96 -11.84 7.85 -4.00
N ASP A 97 -12.72 7.53 -3.06
CA ASP A 97 -13.75 6.50 -3.18
C ASP A 97 -14.69 6.73 -4.38
N SER A 98 -14.71 7.93 -4.99
CA SER A 98 -15.52 8.20 -6.18
C SER A 98 -15.01 7.51 -7.46
N TYR A 99 -13.82 6.90 -7.44
CA TYR A 99 -13.23 6.22 -8.59
C TYR A 99 -13.74 4.79 -8.81
N TYR A 100 -14.21 4.09 -7.78
CA TYR A 100 -14.71 2.72 -7.93
C TYR A 100 -16.18 2.71 -8.37
N THR A 101 -16.42 2.61 -9.68
CA THR A 101 -17.77 2.75 -10.28
C THR A 101 -18.53 1.44 -10.50
N GLN A 102 -17.98 0.29 -10.09
CA GLN A 102 -18.52 -1.04 -10.41
C GLN A 102 -19.28 -1.72 -9.26
N ASP A 103 -19.31 -1.16 -8.05
CA ASP A 103 -20.14 -1.68 -6.96
C ASP A 103 -21.43 -0.85 -6.83
N PRO A 104 -22.60 -1.43 -7.16
CA PRO A 104 -23.89 -0.74 -7.01
C PRO A 104 -24.28 -0.45 -5.55
N ASN A 105 -23.54 -0.98 -4.56
CA ASN A 105 -23.69 -0.63 -3.14
C ASN A 105 -22.68 0.42 -2.67
N ASP A 106 -21.76 0.85 -3.52
CA ASP A 106 -20.74 1.85 -3.18
C ASP A 106 -20.82 3.09 -4.07
N PRO A 107 -21.58 4.09 -3.60
CA PRO A 107 -21.33 5.49 -3.95
C PRO A 107 -20.72 6.28 -2.75
N THR A 108 -20.30 5.62 -1.66
CA THR A 108 -19.60 6.06 -0.40
C THR A 108 -19.66 4.97 0.73
N GLY A 109 -19.69 3.67 0.42
CA GLY A 109 -20.58 2.67 1.05
C GLY A 109 -20.06 1.69 2.12
N ASP A 110 -18.75 1.56 2.38
CA ASP A 110 -18.24 0.98 3.63
C ASP A 110 -17.20 1.87 4.34
N GLY A 111 -16.72 2.91 3.63
CA GLY A 111 -15.66 3.82 4.09
C GLY A 111 -14.28 3.17 4.18
N ILE A 112 -14.10 2.01 3.53
CA ILE A 112 -12.86 1.25 3.53
C ILE A 112 -12.12 1.55 2.22
N LEU A 113 -10.92 2.11 2.36
CA LEU A 113 -10.01 2.38 1.26
C LEU A 113 -9.50 1.08 0.64
N ARG A 114 -9.71 0.90 -0.66
CA ARG A 114 -9.24 -0.21 -1.48
C ARG A 114 -8.29 0.30 -2.56
N TYR A 115 -7.49 -0.58 -3.15
CA TYR A 115 -6.58 -0.17 -4.22
C TYR A 115 -7.31 0.45 -5.44
N GLU A 116 -8.58 0.10 -5.65
CA GLU A 116 -9.44 0.66 -6.71
C GLU A 116 -9.85 2.12 -6.47
N ASP A 117 -9.75 2.61 -5.24
CA ASP A 117 -9.98 4.01 -4.88
C ASP A 117 -8.77 4.90 -5.21
N PHE A 118 -7.72 4.31 -5.77
CA PHE A 118 -6.50 5.01 -6.11
C PHE A 118 -6.33 5.15 -7.62
N ARG A 119 -5.98 6.35 -8.05
CA ARG A 119 -5.64 6.59 -9.45
C ARG A 119 -4.17 6.28 -9.71
N THR A 120 -3.90 5.39 -10.67
CA THR A 120 -2.55 5.20 -11.19
C THR A 120 -2.00 6.52 -11.74
N GLN A 121 -0.93 7.02 -11.12
CA GLN A 121 -0.22 8.20 -11.59
C GLN A 121 0.94 7.81 -12.49
N ILE A 122 1.78 6.87 -12.05
CA ILE A 122 3.02 6.48 -12.74
C ILE A 122 3.26 4.98 -12.55
N LEU A 123 3.47 4.25 -13.65
CA LEU A 123 4.03 2.91 -13.61
C LEU A 123 5.56 3.02 -13.62
N LEU A 124 6.22 2.62 -12.52
CA LEU A 124 7.68 2.60 -12.43
C LEU A 124 8.28 1.28 -12.94
N GLY A 125 7.50 0.19 -12.91
CA GLY A 125 7.99 -1.15 -13.25
C GLY A 125 8.99 -1.67 -12.22
N GLU A 126 9.97 -2.45 -12.65
CA GLU A 126 11.02 -2.98 -11.78
C GLU A 126 12.10 -1.91 -11.51
N VAL A 127 12.15 -1.44 -10.27
CA VAL A 127 13.14 -0.45 -9.83
C VAL A 127 14.32 -1.18 -9.17
N PRO A 128 15.59 -0.91 -9.57
CA PRO A 128 16.76 -1.64 -9.05
C PRO A 128 16.93 -1.59 -7.54
N ARG A 129 16.49 -0.54 -6.85
CA ARG A 129 16.62 -0.47 -5.39
C ARG A 129 15.69 -1.42 -4.63
N TYR A 130 14.66 -1.93 -5.31
CA TYR A 130 13.69 -2.89 -4.78
C TYR A 130 13.95 -4.31 -5.28
N ASN A 131 14.83 -4.49 -6.27
CA ASN A 131 15.16 -5.78 -6.89
C ASN A 131 16.64 -6.14 -6.70
#